data_AF-A0A951HAE3-F1
#
_entry.id   AF-A0A951HAE3-F1
#
_cell.length_a   1.000
_cell.length_b   1.000
_cell.length_c   1.000
_cell.angle_alpha   90.00
_cell.angle_beta   90.00
_cell.angle_gamma   90.00
#
_symmetry.space_group_name_H-M   'P 1'
#
loop_
_entity.id
_entity.type
_entity.pdbx_description
1 polymer ?
#
loop_
_entity_poly.entity_id
_entity_poly.type
_entity_poly.pdbx_seq_one_letter_code
_entity_poly.pdbx_strand_id
1 'polypeptide(L)'
;MAESPPTLPLQELVELAVAPTPPAAFYIAPRQQENRWQVQLLPTPYPSISQRGGWWAVLHEMCGDAPHKYHPKYLMAVLSAGTLLDGESLLATLLSQLLEWPVPAIDFTTEEFVRRSMSLNGMRMSLEYFESGSLRVIQLVEQRLDAGQRDVVHDVLVYLMQQIVDIGAKAQEARLLRAESLAAYLGLQQERVNHLLLSSRLASRRIAEQIQNGYAGPVRRAIDVPALVQSQLAHLRPTLQQYKREENQVLWLLDEIVGLLRQNR
;
A
#
# COMPACT_ATOMS: atom_id res chain seq x y z
N MET A 1 3.89 -15.50 35.92
CA MET A 1 4.70 -15.08 34.77
C MET A 1 4.05 -15.72 33.56
N ALA A 2 3.45 -14.95 32.66
CA ALA A 2 2.91 -15.50 31.43
C ALA A 2 4.09 -15.90 30.53
N GLU A 3 4.08 -17.13 30.02
CA GLU A 3 5.08 -17.57 29.04
C GLU A 3 4.93 -16.70 27.78
N SER A 4 6.07 -16.26 27.23
CA SER A 4 6.11 -15.58 25.93
C SER A 4 5.40 -16.45 24.89
N PRO A 5 4.49 -15.90 24.08
CA PRO A 5 3.80 -16.69 23.07
C PRO A 5 4.81 -17.25 22.06
N PRO A 6 4.55 -18.43 21.49
CA PRO A 6 5.40 -18.96 20.44
C PRO A 6 5.47 -17.98 19.27
N THR A 7 6.66 -17.84 18.68
CA THR A 7 6.87 -17.07 17.44
C THR A 7 7.15 -18.03 16.30
N LEU A 8 6.66 -17.70 15.12
CA LEU A 8 6.90 -18.46 13.89
C LEU A 8 7.69 -17.57 12.94
N PRO A 9 8.74 -18.06 12.27
CA PRO A 9 9.43 -17.29 11.26
C PRO A 9 8.47 -17.02 10.09
N LEU A 10 8.53 -15.82 9.50
CA LEU A 10 7.64 -15.41 8.40
C LEU A 10 7.67 -16.39 7.21
N GLN A 11 8.81 -17.06 6.99
CA GLN A 11 8.96 -18.11 5.98
C GLN A 11 7.99 -19.30 6.14
N GLU A 12 7.43 -19.54 7.33
CA GLU A 12 6.39 -20.57 7.53
C GLU A 12 5.01 -20.13 7.01
N LEU A 13 4.85 -18.83 6.73
CA LEU A 13 3.60 -18.24 6.26
C LEU A 13 3.67 -17.93 4.75
N VAL A 14 4.84 -17.57 4.22
CA VAL A 14 5.01 -17.13 2.83
C VAL A 14 6.40 -17.44 2.28
N GLU A 15 6.45 -17.96 1.05
CA GLU A 15 7.66 -17.92 0.22
C GLU A 15 7.65 -16.67 -0.66
N LEU A 16 8.77 -15.94 -0.72
CA LEU A 16 8.90 -14.75 -1.56
C LEU A 16 9.81 -15.04 -2.77
N ALA A 17 9.32 -14.73 -3.97
CA ALA A 17 10.05 -14.81 -5.23
C ALA A 17 10.02 -13.48 -5.99
N VAL A 18 11.06 -13.17 -6.77
CA VAL A 18 11.13 -11.94 -7.58
C VAL A 18 10.17 -12.02 -8.77
N ALA A 19 9.34 -10.99 -8.99
CA ALA A 19 8.47 -10.95 -10.17
C ALA A 19 9.23 -10.51 -11.43
N PRO A 20 9.12 -11.24 -12.56
CA PRO A 20 9.91 -10.97 -13.77
C PRO A 20 9.44 -9.77 -14.60
N THR A 21 8.29 -9.14 -14.30
CA THR A 21 7.69 -8.05 -15.09
C THR A 21 7.26 -6.85 -14.23
N PRO A 22 7.23 -5.62 -14.80
CA PRO A 22 6.86 -4.42 -14.04
C PRO A 22 5.39 -4.49 -13.57
N PRO A 23 5.07 -3.98 -12.38
CA PRO A 23 3.79 -4.22 -11.74
C PRO A 23 2.66 -3.42 -12.40
N ALA A 24 1.55 -4.10 -12.72
CA ALA A 24 0.24 -3.48 -12.65
C ALA A 24 -0.05 -3.13 -11.17
N ALA A 25 -0.89 -2.12 -10.93
CA ALA A 25 -1.26 -1.61 -9.61
C ALA A 25 -1.48 -2.70 -8.55
N PHE A 26 -1.22 -2.37 -7.26
CA PHE A 26 -1.45 -3.24 -6.09
C PHE A 26 -2.74 -4.06 -6.24
N TYR A 27 -2.58 -5.33 -6.60
CA TYR A 27 -3.69 -6.24 -6.82
C TYR A 27 -3.39 -7.53 -6.08
N ILE A 28 -4.05 -7.69 -4.94
CA ILE A 28 -4.28 -9.00 -4.37
C ILE A 28 -5.37 -9.63 -5.24
N ALA A 29 -4.95 -10.25 -6.35
CA ALA A 29 -5.77 -11.27 -6.98
C ALA A 29 -5.44 -12.59 -6.29
N PRO A 30 -6.41 -13.28 -5.70
CA PRO A 30 -6.31 -14.72 -5.64
C PRO A 30 -6.35 -15.22 -7.09
N ARG A 31 -5.20 -15.56 -7.68
CA ARG A 31 -5.23 -16.57 -8.74
C ARG A 31 -5.57 -17.88 -8.04
N GLN A 32 -6.87 -18.20 -7.98
CA GLN A 32 -7.37 -19.43 -7.34
C GLN A 32 -6.68 -20.71 -7.85
N GLN A 33 -6.07 -20.68 -9.04
CA GLN A 33 -5.33 -21.81 -9.60
C GLN A 33 -3.87 -21.95 -9.11
N GLU A 34 -3.27 -20.95 -8.46
CA GLU A 34 -1.82 -20.98 -8.18
C GLU A 34 -1.40 -20.62 -6.75
N ASN A 35 -2.30 -20.18 -5.85
CA ASN A 35 -1.93 -19.70 -4.48
C ASN A 35 -0.81 -18.62 -4.47
N ARG A 36 -0.65 -17.90 -5.58
CA ARG A 36 0.36 -16.84 -5.74
C ARG A 36 -0.27 -15.47 -5.62
N TRP A 37 0.34 -14.63 -4.80
CA TRP A 37 -0.08 -13.27 -4.49
C TRP A 37 1.01 -12.33 -4.99
N GLN A 38 0.65 -11.30 -5.77
CA GLN A 38 1.63 -10.30 -6.17
C GLN A 38 1.73 -9.23 -5.07
N VAL A 39 2.89 -9.12 -4.44
CA VAL A 39 3.17 -8.12 -3.40
C VAL A 39 4.06 -7.05 -4.02
N GLN A 40 3.50 -5.87 -4.26
CA GLN A 40 4.31 -4.71 -4.60
C GLN A 40 4.81 -4.07 -3.30
N LEU A 41 6.07 -3.65 -3.26
CA LEU A 41 6.54 -2.79 -2.18
C LEU A 41 5.85 -1.44 -2.28
N LEU A 42 5.43 -0.91 -1.14
CA LEU A 42 4.91 0.45 -1.04
C LEU A 42 5.86 1.42 -1.72
N PRO A 43 5.35 2.48 -2.38
CA PRO A 43 6.19 3.54 -2.91
C PRO A 43 6.89 4.25 -1.75
N THR A 44 8.05 3.74 -1.37
CA THR A 44 8.97 4.36 -0.44
C THR A 44 9.54 5.63 -1.09
N PRO A 45 9.92 6.64 -0.28
CA PRO A 45 10.62 7.82 -0.78
C PRO A 45 12.02 7.48 -1.36
N TYR A 46 12.48 6.23 -1.20
CA TYR A 46 13.77 5.75 -1.67
C TYR A 46 13.66 5.15 -3.08
N PRO A 47 14.36 5.72 -4.07
CA PRO A 47 14.19 5.40 -5.49
C PRO A 47 14.81 4.07 -5.97
N SER A 48 15.31 3.21 -5.07
CA SER A 48 16.18 2.09 -5.46
C SER A 48 15.48 0.74 -5.64
N ILE A 49 14.34 0.49 -4.97
CA ILE A 49 13.69 -0.84 -5.03
C ILE A 49 12.55 -0.90 -6.06
N SER A 50 12.00 0.25 -6.45
CA SER A 50 10.84 0.35 -7.37
C SER A 50 11.15 -0.01 -8.84
N GLN A 51 12.39 -0.40 -9.18
CA GLN A 51 12.81 -0.59 -10.58
C GLN A 51 12.90 -2.05 -11.05
N ARG A 52 12.64 -3.06 -10.20
CA ARG A 52 12.82 -4.48 -10.56
C ARG A 52 11.62 -5.40 -10.34
N GLY A 53 10.40 -4.90 -10.58
CA GLY A 53 9.19 -5.72 -10.43
C GLY A 53 8.89 -6.00 -8.96
N GLY A 54 7.62 -6.22 -8.61
CA GLY A 54 7.24 -6.61 -7.24
C GLY A 54 7.76 -8.00 -6.86
N TRP A 55 7.19 -8.58 -5.80
CA TRP A 55 7.41 -9.96 -5.39
C TRP A 55 6.18 -10.80 -5.73
N TRP A 56 6.39 -12.09 -5.96
CA TRP A 56 5.36 -13.10 -5.79
C TRP A 56 5.51 -13.69 -4.39
N ALA A 57 4.44 -13.64 -3.62
CA ALA A 57 4.25 -14.38 -2.37
C ALA A 57 3.50 -15.67 -2.69
N VAL A 58 4.11 -16.83 -2.44
CA VAL A 58 3.42 -18.12 -2.41
C VAL A 58 2.97 -18.35 -0.98
N LEU A 59 1.66 -18.46 -0.76
CA LEU A 59 1.13 -18.62 0.58
C LEU A 59 1.13 -20.08 1.02
N HIS A 60 1.55 -20.32 2.25
CA HIS A 60 1.41 -21.61 2.91
C HIS A 60 -0.03 -21.81 3.42
N GLU A 61 -0.35 -23.03 3.86
CA GLU A 61 -1.69 -23.43 4.30
C GLU A 61 -2.23 -22.59 5.47
N MET A 62 -1.35 -22.01 6.28
CA MET A 62 -1.65 -21.11 7.40
C MET A 62 -2.17 -19.73 6.97
N CYS A 63 -2.06 -19.41 5.67
CA CYS A 63 -2.43 -18.13 5.10
C CYS A 63 -3.62 -18.24 4.15
N GLY A 64 -4.49 -17.23 4.16
CA GLY A 64 -5.64 -17.15 3.27
C GLY A 64 -6.77 -16.31 3.84
N ASP A 65 -7.93 -16.33 3.19
CA ASP A 65 -9.06 -15.46 3.54
C ASP A 65 -9.98 -16.05 4.62
N ALA A 66 -9.65 -17.23 5.16
CA ALA A 66 -10.41 -17.85 6.23
C ALA A 66 -10.17 -17.14 7.57
N PRO A 67 -11.18 -17.04 8.46
CA PRO A 67 -11.10 -16.24 9.69
C PRO A 67 -10.09 -16.76 10.73
N HIS A 68 -9.64 -18.01 10.60
CA HIS A 68 -8.65 -18.67 11.46
C HIS A 68 -7.25 -18.72 10.83
N LYS A 69 -7.04 -18.00 9.73
CA LYS A 69 -5.77 -17.96 9.00
C LYS A 69 -5.18 -16.56 9.03
N TYR A 70 -3.87 -16.48 8.84
CA TYR A 70 -3.21 -15.21 8.60
C TYR A 70 -3.69 -14.64 7.28
N HIS A 71 -4.36 -13.49 7.35
CA HIS A 71 -4.81 -12.80 6.16
C HIS A 71 -3.59 -12.21 5.46
N PRO A 72 -3.44 -12.28 4.13
CA PRO A 72 -2.14 -11.91 3.55
C PRO A 72 -1.85 -10.40 3.59
N LYS A 73 -2.88 -9.56 3.67
CA LYS A 73 -2.74 -8.14 4.04
C LYS A 73 -2.05 -7.92 5.39
N TYR A 74 -2.20 -8.82 6.35
CA TYR A 74 -1.42 -8.77 7.60
C TYR A 74 0.06 -9.01 7.32
N LEU A 75 0.40 -10.03 6.53
CA LEU A 75 1.79 -10.28 6.14
C LEU A 75 2.39 -9.07 5.42
N MET A 76 1.61 -8.46 4.53
CA MET A 76 2.00 -7.21 3.87
C MET A 76 2.20 -6.08 4.87
N ALA A 77 1.34 -5.93 5.87
CA ALA A 77 1.49 -4.92 6.92
C ALA A 77 2.82 -5.10 7.68
N VAL A 78 3.14 -6.33 8.07
CA VAL A 78 4.40 -6.68 8.73
C VAL A 78 5.59 -6.36 7.82
N LEU A 79 5.56 -6.82 6.55
CA LEU A 79 6.61 -6.57 5.57
C LEU A 79 6.79 -5.07 5.26
N SER A 80 5.70 -4.32 5.29
CA SER A 80 5.67 -2.87 5.03
C SER A 80 6.28 -2.06 6.16
N ALA A 81 5.97 -2.43 7.41
CA ALA A 81 6.60 -1.85 8.61
C ALA A 81 8.10 -2.18 8.71
N GLY A 82 8.58 -3.21 8.01
CA GLY A 82 10.00 -3.50 7.87
C GLY A 82 10.82 -2.42 7.16
N THR A 83 10.22 -1.36 6.60
CA THR A 83 10.90 -0.37 5.75
C THR A 83 11.37 0.92 6.44
N LEU A 84 11.40 1.01 7.76
CA LEU A 84 12.38 1.86 8.47
C LEU A 84 13.72 1.15 8.72
N LEU A 85 13.87 -0.11 8.33
CA LEU A 85 15.15 -0.83 8.46
C LEU A 85 16.21 -0.14 7.62
N ASP A 86 17.25 0.31 8.32
CA ASP A 86 18.31 1.19 7.89
C ASP A 86 18.97 0.80 6.56
N GLY A 87 19.05 1.78 5.66
CA GLY A 87 20.15 1.90 4.70
C GLY A 87 20.10 1.01 3.46
N GLU A 88 21.04 1.30 2.56
CA GLU A 88 21.21 0.76 1.21
C GLU A 88 21.58 -0.74 1.16
N SER A 89 20.85 -1.61 1.86
CA SER A 89 21.09 -3.05 1.83
C SER A 89 20.55 -3.68 0.53
N LEU A 90 21.36 -4.57 -0.06
CA LEU A 90 20.98 -5.36 -1.22
C LEU A 90 19.69 -6.13 -0.93
N LEU A 91 18.73 -5.99 -1.84
CA LEU A 91 17.44 -6.65 -1.89
C LEU A 91 17.38 -8.10 -1.37
N ALA A 92 18.41 -8.91 -1.65
CA ALA A 92 18.50 -10.30 -1.21
C ALA A 92 18.73 -10.44 0.32
N THR A 93 19.52 -9.54 0.91
CA THR A 93 19.79 -9.49 2.36
C THR A 93 18.57 -8.98 3.12
N LEU A 94 17.82 -8.03 2.55
CA LEU A 94 16.55 -7.58 3.10
C LEU A 94 15.51 -8.71 3.10
N LEU A 95 15.41 -9.48 2.02
CA LEU A 95 14.47 -10.61 1.94
C LEU A 95 14.80 -11.72 2.94
N SER A 96 16.08 -12.10 3.09
CA SER A 96 16.46 -13.10 4.10
C SER A 96 16.18 -12.62 5.53
N GLN A 97 16.47 -11.35 5.84
CA GLN A 97 16.18 -10.76 7.16
C GLN A 97 14.67 -10.62 7.43
N LEU A 98 13.88 -10.32 6.39
CA LEU A 98 12.42 -10.25 6.51
C LEU A 98 11.77 -11.64 6.67
N LEU A 99 12.31 -12.67 6.04
CA LEU A 99 11.78 -14.05 6.15
C LEU A 99 12.11 -14.70 7.51
N GLU A 100 13.21 -14.28 8.14
CA GLU A 100 13.55 -14.62 9.52
C GLU A 100 12.75 -13.81 10.55
N TRP A 101 11.88 -12.89 10.12
CA TRP A 101 11.06 -12.10 11.04
C TRP A 101 10.21 -13.05 11.91
N PRO A 102 10.37 -13.03 13.24
CA PRO A 102 9.54 -13.83 14.13
C PRO A 102 8.17 -13.17 14.28
N VAL A 103 7.20 -13.65 13.52
CA VAL A 103 5.81 -13.23 13.60
C VAL A 103 5.20 -13.92 14.82
N PRO A 104 4.46 -13.21 15.68
CA PRO A 104 3.78 -13.87 16.80
C PRO A 104 2.80 -14.93 16.27
N ALA A 105 2.80 -16.11 16.87
CA ALA A 105 1.72 -17.07 16.67
C ALA A 105 0.41 -16.44 17.14
N ILE A 106 -0.60 -16.48 16.29
CA ILE A 106 -1.91 -15.88 16.55
C ILE A 106 -2.90 -17.01 16.74
N ASP A 107 -3.37 -17.15 17.98
CA ASP A 107 -4.52 -17.97 18.28
C ASP A 107 -5.79 -17.15 17.97
N PHE A 108 -6.51 -17.53 16.91
CA PHE A 108 -7.75 -16.88 16.50
C PHE A 108 -8.93 -17.32 17.38
N THR A 109 -8.82 -17.07 18.69
CA THR A 109 -9.77 -17.51 19.71
C THR A 109 -10.83 -16.46 20.04
N THR A 110 -10.62 -15.20 19.68
CA THR A 110 -11.61 -14.15 19.92
C THR A 110 -12.82 -14.34 19.00
N GLU A 111 -14.02 -14.27 19.57
CA GLU A 111 -15.27 -14.44 18.83
C GLU A 111 -15.37 -13.44 17.66
N GLU A 112 -15.86 -13.91 16.51
CA GLU A 112 -15.84 -13.15 15.25
C GLU A 112 -16.56 -11.80 15.36
N PHE A 113 -17.69 -11.72 16.08
CA PHE A 113 -18.39 -10.44 16.24
C PHE A 113 -17.59 -9.44 17.08
N VAL A 114 -16.83 -9.90 18.08
CA VAL A 114 -15.94 -9.06 18.90
C VAL A 114 -14.82 -8.53 18.02
N ARG A 115 -14.19 -9.42 17.24
CA ARG A 115 -13.15 -9.04 16.27
C ARG A 115 -13.67 -8.00 15.28
N ARG A 116 -14.80 -8.25 14.62
CA ARG A 116 -15.44 -7.30 13.69
C ARG A 116 -15.72 -5.95 14.35
N SER A 117 -16.29 -5.95 15.56
CA SER A 117 -16.58 -4.71 16.29
C SER A 117 -15.31 -3.93 16.63
N MET A 118 -14.26 -4.62 17.08
CA MET A 118 -12.98 -3.98 17.41
C MET A 118 -12.24 -3.47 16.18
N SER A 119 -12.29 -4.19 15.05
CA SER A 119 -11.75 -3.73 13.77
C SER A 119 -12.48 -2.48 13.27
N LEU A 120 -13.80 -2.40 13.42
CA LEU A 120 -14.57 -1.19 13.12
C LEU A 120 -14.22 -0.02 14.05
N ASN A 121 -13.98 -0.29 15.33
CA ASN A 121 -13.50 0.73 16.26
C ASN A 121 -12.10 1.21 15.89
N GLY A 122 -11.17 0.30 15.56
CA GLY A 122 -9.84 0.63 15.07
C GLY A 122 -9.89 1.46 13.79
N MET A 123 -10.80 1.11 12.87
CA MET A 123 -11.11 1.90 11.68
C MET A 123 -11.50 3.33 12.04
N ARG A 124 -12.52 3.51 12.90
CA ARG A 124 -12.96 4.84 13.30
C ARG A 124 -11.81 5.64 13.93
N MET A 125 -11.04 5.02 14.82
CA MET A 125 -9.91 5.67 15.48
C MET A 125 -8.76 6.00 14.52
N SER A 126 -8.54 5.21 13.46
CA SER A 126 -7.56 5.54 12.41
C SER A 126 -7.98 6.79 11.62
N LEU A 127 -9.27 6.94 11.34
CA LEU A 127 -9.80 8.15 10.69
C LEU A 127 -9.65 9.37 11.61
N GLU A 128 -9.92 9.21 12.91
CA GLU A 128 -9.66 10.26 13.91
C GLU A 128 -8.17 10.67 13.93
N TYR A 129 -7.25 9.72 13.73
CA TYR A 129 -5.82 10.04 13.60
C TYR A 129 -5.54 10.90 12.36
N PHE A 130 -6.12 10.58 11.20
CA PHE A 130 -5.91 11.37 9.99
C PHE A 130 -6.48 12.79 10.09
N GLU A 131 -7.59 12.96 10.81
CA GLU A 131 -8.24 14.25 10.99
C GLU A 131 -7.61 15.11 12.09
N SER A 132 -7.20 14.51 13.21
CA SER A 132 -6.85 15.22 14.45
C SER A 132 -5.51 14.82 15.08
N GLY A 133 -4.82 13.81 14.55
CA GLY A 133 -3.59 13.25 15.13
C GLY A 133 -3.81 12.39 16.39
N SER A 134 -5.06 12.00 16.66
CA SER A 134 -5.45 11.18 17.82
C SER A 134 -4.76 9.81 17.85
N LEU A 135 -4.01 9.52 18.92
CA LEU A 135 -3.30 8.24 19.11
C LEU A 135 -4.19 7.09 19.63
N ARG A 136 -5.52 7.25 19.60
CA ARG A 136 -6.46 6.27 20.16
C ARG A 136 -6.37 4.88 19.52
N VAL A 137 -6.02 4.81 18.24
CA VAL A 137 -5.81 3.51 17.56
C VAL A 137 -4.61 2.74 18.14
N ILE A 138 -3.55 3.46 18.53
CA ILE A 138 -2.38 2.86 19.19
C ILE A 138 -2.76 2.39 20.60
N GLN A 139 -3.47 3.21 21.37
CA GLN A 139 -3.98 2.83 22.70
C GLN A 139 -4.91 1.61 22.65
N LEU A 140 -5.76 1.52 21.61
CA LEU A 140 -6.59 0.33 21.38
C LEU A 140 -5.71 -0.90 21.19
N VAL A 141 -4.68 -0.82 20.33
CA VAL A 141 -3.75 -1.93 20.09
C VAL A 141 -3.05 -2.35 21.38
N GLU A 142 -2.47 -1.41 22.13
CA GLU A 142 -1.79 -1.69 23.40
C GLU A 142 -2.70 -2.47 24.36
N GLN A 143 -3.93 -1.97 24.57
CA GLN A 143 -4.92 -2.64 25.41
C GLN A 143 -5.26 -4.06 24.94
N ARG A 144 -5.27 -4.31 23.63
CA ARG A 144 -5.55 -5.65 23.08
C ARG A 144 -4.34 -6.58 23.23
N LEU A 145 -3.13 -6.06 23.08
CA LEU A 145 -1.92 -6.82 23.37
C LEU A 145 -1.85 -7.22 24.83
N ASP A 146 -2.13 -6.29 25.75
CA ASP A 146 -2.19 -6.56 27.20
C ASP A 146 -3.26 -7.61 27.55
N ALA A 147 -4.39 -7.60 26.83
CA ALA A 147 -5.45 -8.60 26.97
C ALA A 147 -5.17 -9.94 26.26
N GLY A 148 -4.01 -10.09 25.61
CA GLY A 148 -3.66 -11.29 24.83
C GLY A 148 -4.43 -11.46 23.51
N GLN A 149 -5.20 -10.45 23.08
CA GLN A 149 -6.06 -10.48 21.90
C GLN A 149 -5.31 -10.11 20.62
N ARG A 150 -4.31 -10.94 20.25
CA ARG A 150 -3.44 -10.70 19.08
C ARG A 150 -4.18 -10.82 17.74
N ASP A 151 -5.24 -11.61 17.69
CA ASP A 151 -6.11 -11.75 16.51
C ASP A 151 -6.90 -10.47 16.19
N VAL A 152 -7.26 -9.68 17.20
CA VAL A 152 -7.83 -8.34 17.01
C VAL A 152 -6.79 -7.39 16.41
N VAL A 153 -5.55 -7.41 16.91
CA VAL A 153 -4.46 -6.57 16.38
C VAL A 153 -4.13 -6.95 14.94
N HIS A 154 -4.17 -8.25 14.62
CA HIS A 154 -4.07 -8.73 13.24
C HIS A 154 -5.13 -8.09 12.34
N ASP A 155 -6.40 -8.08 12.74
CA ASP A 155 -7.48 -7.53 11.91
C ASP A 155 -7.36 -6.00 11.75
N VAL A 156 -6.86 -5.29 12.76
CA VAL A 156 -6.54 -3.85 12.64
C VAL A 156 -5.44 -3.61 11.61
N LEU A 157 -4.38 -4.43 11.60
CA LEU A 157 -3.31 -4.33 10.60
C LEU A 157 -3.79 -4.68 9.18
N VAL A 158 -4.65 -5.69 9.05
CA VAL A 158 -5.32 -6.03 7.78
C VAL A 158 -6.11 -4.84 7.24
N TYR A 159 -6.83 -4.17 8.13
CA TYR A 159 -7.63 -3.00 7.79
C TYR A 159 -6.77 -1.81 7.35
N LEU A 160 -5.72 -1.46 8.10
CA LEU A 160 -4.81 -0.38 7.73
C LEU A 160 -4.13 -0.64 6.38
N MET A 161 -3.75 -1.89 6.12
CA MET A 161 -3.21 -2.27 4.82
C MET A 161 -4.25 -2.13 3.69
N GLN A 162 -5.52 -2.44 3.95
CA GLN A 162 -6.60 -2.18 2.99
C GLN A 162 -6.73 -0.68 2.68
N GLN A 163 -6.62 0.20 3.67
CA GLN A 163 -6.68 1.64 3.44
C GLN A 163 -5.61 2.12 2.46
N ILE A 164 -4.38 1.60 2.55
CA ILE A 164 -3.31 1.95 1.61
C ILE A 164 -3.68 1.55 0.18
N VAL A 165 -4.25 0.36 0.00
CA VAL A 165 -4.72 -0.11 -1.31
C VAL A 165 -5.81 0.83 -1.85
N ASP A 166 -6.77 1.21 -1.01
CA ASP A 166 -7.86 2.10 -1.40
C ASP A 166 -7.36 3.52 -1.76
N ILE A 167 -6.39 4.05 -1.01
CA ILE A 167 -5.75 5.35 -1.30
C ILE A 167 -5.03 5.30 -2.65
N GLY A 168 -4.29 4.21 -2.93
CA GLY A 168 -3.63 3.99 -4.21
C GLY A 168 -4.62 3.95 -5.37
N ALA A 169 -5.75 3.26 -5.20
CA ALA A 169 -6.82 3.19 -6.21
C ALA A 169 -7.43 4.56 -6.49
N LYS A 170 -7.77 5.34 -5.45
CA LYS A 170 -8.28 6.72 -5.57
C LYS A 170 -7.29 7.63 -6.29
N ALA A 171 -6.01 7.52 -5.96
CA ALA A 171 -4.96 8.30 -6.62
C ALA A 171 -4.86 7.96 -8.11
N GLN A 172 -5.02 6.69 -8.47
CA GLN A 172 -5.01 6.25 -9.87
C GLN A 172 -6.26 6.72 -10.63
N GLU A 173 -7.44 6.61 -10.02
CA GLU A 173 -8.69 7.12 -10.58
C GLU A 173 -8.61 8.63 -10.85
N ALA A 174 -8.10 9.42 -9.89
CA ALA A 174 -7.89 10.85 -10.07
C ALA A 174 -6.97 11.17 -11.28
N ARG A 175 -5.93 10.37 -11.51
CA ARG A 175 -5.09 10.50 -12.72
C ARG A 175 -5.85 10.16 -13.99
N LEU A 176 -6.62 9.08 -13.99
CA LEU A 176 -7.39 8.64 -15.16
C LEU A 176 -8.43 9.68 -15.59
N LEU A 177 -9.15 10.29 -14.63
CA LEU A 177 -10.11 11.36 -14.91
C LEU A 177 -9.44 12.59 -15.52
N ARG A 178 -8.23 12.93 -15.08
CA ARG A 178 -7.46 14.06 -15.65
C ARG A 178 -6.88 13.72 -17.02
N ALA A 179 -6.45 12.48 -17.21
CA ALA A 179 -6.01 12.00 -18.52
C ALA A 179 -7.16 12.02 -19.53
N GLU A 180 -8.36 11.62 -19.12
CA GLU A 180 -9.58 11.66 -19.93
C GLU A 180 -9.93 13.09 -20.33
N SER A 181 -9.93 14.03 -19.37
CA SER A 181 -10.21 15.44 -19.65
C SER A 181 -9.21 16.03 -20.65
N LEU A 182 -7.91 15.82 -20.43
CA LEU A 182 -6.87 16.26 -21.37
C LEU A 182 -7.02 15.62 -22.75
N ALA A 183 -7.32 14.32 -22.79
CA ALA A 183 -7.55 13.59 -24.03
C ALA A 183 -8.75 14.15 -24.81
N ALA A 184 -9.85 14.46 -24.13
CA ALA A 184 -11.05 15.04 -24.74
C ALA A 184 -10.78 16.43 -25.35
N TYR A 185 -10.09 17.32 -24.63
CA TYR A 185 -9.75 18.65 -25.14
C TYR A 185 -8.77 18.63 -26.31
N LEU A 186 -7.87 17.65 -26.33
CA LEU A 186 -6.75 17.60 -27.28
C LEU A 186 -6.98 16.60 -28.42
N GLY A 187 -8.08 15.84 -28.40
CA GLY A 187 -8.36 14.78 -29.37
C GLY A 187 -7.35 13.63 -29.32
N LEU A 188 -6.88 13.27 -28.12
CA LEU A 188 -5.86 12.24 -27.90
C LEU A 188 -6.48 10.95 -27.36
N GLN A 189 -5.70 9.86 -27.40
CA GLN A 189 -6.05 8.64 -26.66
C GLN A 189 -5.76 8.82 -25.17
N GLN A 190 -6.74 8.51 -24.31
CA GLN A 190 -6.62 8.60 -22.85
C GLN A 190 -5.42 7.82 -22.30
N GLU A 191 -5.18 6.59 -22.78
CA GLU A 191 -4.08 5.73 -22.35
C GLU A 191 -2.71 6.39 -22.53
N ARG A 192 -2.51 7.08 -23.66
CA ARG A 192 -1.28 7.82 -23.95
C ARG A 192 -1.08 8.96 -22.97
N VAL A 193 -2.14 9.73 -22.71
CA VAL A 193 -2.08 10.85 -21.76
C VAL A 193 -1.81 10.32 -20.34
N ASN A 194 -2.46 9.24 -19.93
CA ASN A 194 -2.21 8.60 -18.65
C ASN A 194 -0.75 8.15 -18.51
N HIS A 195 -0.18 7.53 -19.55
CA HIS A 195 1.24 7.16 -19.56
C HIS A 195 2.16 8.40 -19.46
N LEU A 196 1.82 9.51 -20.10
CA LEU A 196 2.57 10.77 -19.97
C LEU A 196 2.51 11.33 -18.54
N LEU A 197 1.35 11.31 -17.90
CA LEU A 197 1.18 11.76 -16.51
C LEU A 197 2.03 10.93 -15.54
N LEU A 198 2.07 9.60 -15.75
CA LEU A 198 2.88 8.68 -14.94
C LEU A 198 4.38 8.86 -15.15
N SER A 199 4.83 8.88 -16.41
CA SER A 199 6.27 8.92 -16.76
C SER A 199 6.93 10.29 -16.56
N SER A 200 6.15 11.38 -16.62
CA SER A 200 6.69 12.75 -16.57
C SER A 200 6.77 13.35 -15.17
N ARG A 201 6.48 12.58 -14.10
CA ARG A 201 6.40 13.08 -12.71
C ARG A 201 5.52 14.33 -12.59
N LEU A 202 4.45 14.41 -13.39
CA LEU A 202 3.53 15.55 -13.44
C LEU A 202 4.21 16.90 -13.77
N ALA A 203 5.34 16.90 -14.49
CA ALA A 203 6.00 18.10 -14.97
C ALA A 203 5.24 18.70 -16.15
N SER A 204 4.55 19.83 -15.92
CA SER A 204 3.65 20.47 -16.91
C SER A 204 4.37 20.76 -18.22
N ARG A 205 5.56 21.36 -18.16
CA ARG A 205 6.37 21.70 -19.34
C ARG A 205 6.71 20.46 -20.17
N ARG A 206 7.19 19.39 -19.54
CA ARG A 206 7.55 18.14 -20.23
C ARG A 206 6.33 17.48 -20.88
N ILE A 207 5.20 17.45 -20.18
CA ILE A 207 3.95 16.89 -20.70
C ILE A 207 3.48 17.71 -21.91
N ALA A 208 3.46 19.04 -21.79
CA ALA A 208 3.07 19.92 -22.88
C ALA A 208 4.00 19.77 -24.11
N GLU A 209 5.31 19.75 -23.90
CA GLU A 209 6.30 19.52 -24.97
C GLU A 209 6.09 18.15 -25.64
N GLN A 210 5.86 17.09 -24.87
CA GLN A 210 5.61 15.75 -25.43
C GLN A 210 4.29 15.64 -26.19
N ILE A 211 3.23 16.29 -25.70
CA ILE A 211 1.95 16.38 -26.40
C ILE A 211 2.11 17.17 -27.71
N GLN A 212 2.80 18.30 -27.65
CA GLN A 212 3.08 19.12 -28.83
C GLN A 212 3.93 18.35 -29.84
N ASN A 213 5.05 17.74 -29.42
CA ASN A 213 5.96 17.04 -30.32
C ASN A 213 5.41 15.72 -30.86
N GLY A 214 4.50 15.06 -30.13
CA GLY A 214 3.90 13.77 -30.50
C GLY A 214 2.65 13.85 -31.38
N TYR A 215 2.02 15.03 -31.52
CA TYR A 215 0.80 15.22 -32.31
C TYR A 215 0.89 16.44 -33.27
N ALA A 216 0.92 16.14 -34.56
CA ALA A 216 0.74 17.08 -35.66
C ALA A 216 -0.70 16.98 -36.20
N GLY A 217 -1.69 17.39 -35.39
CA GLY A 217 -3.11 17.42 -35.79
C GLY A 217 -3.63 18.85 -36.02
N PRO A 218 -4.60 19.06 -36.93
CA PRO A 218 -5.13 20.39 -37.32
C PRO A 218 -5.88 21.15 -36.21
N VAL A 219 -6.23 20.48 -35.09
CA VAL A 219 -6.85 21.10 -33.89
C VAL A 219 -5.92 22.12 -33.20
N ARG A 220 -4.62 22.12 -33.57
CA ARG A 220 -3.53 22.95 -33.02
C ARG A 220 -3.71 24.48 -33.01
N ARG A 221 -4.67 25.07 -33.73
CA ARG A 221 -4.65 26.54 -33.92
C ARG A 221 -5.42 27.35 -32.88
N ALA A 222 -6.24 26.72 -32.03
CA ALA A 222 -7.08 27.45 -31.07
C ALA A 222 -6.76 27.21 -29.59
N ILE A 223 -6.10 26.09 -29.24
CA ILE A 223 -5.92 25.68 -27.84
C ILE A 223 -4.46 25.85 -27.41
N ASP A 224 -4.25 26.64 -26.36
CA ASP A 224 -2.97 26.74 -25.66
C ASP A 224 -2.74 25.49 -24.81
N VAL A 225 -2.01 24.53 -25.40
CA VAL A 225 -1.68 23.24 -24.77
C VAL A 225 -0.93 23.41 -23.44
N PRO A 226 0.13 24.24 -23.32
CA PRO A 226 0.75 24.56 -22.04
C PRO A 226 -0.23 25.03 -20.97
N ALA A 227 -1.09 25.99 -21.29
CA ALA A 227 -2.05 26.55 -20.33
C ALA A 227 -3.07 25.49 -19.88
N LEU A 228 -3.59 24.68 -20.80
CA LEU A 228 -4.52 23.59 -20.50
C LEU A 228 -3.87 22.53 -19.58
N VAL A 229 -2.66 22.08 -19.91
CA VAL A 229 -1.92 21.09 -19.11
C VAL A 229 -1.64 21.65 -17.71
N GLN A 230 -1.22 22.92 -17.62
CA GLN A 230 -0.99 23.57 -16.34
C GLN A 230 -2.26 23.63 -15.49
N SER A 231 -3.40 24.01 -16.08
CA SER A 231 -4.70 24.05 -15.39
C SER A 231 -5.11 22.67 -14.86
N GLN A 232 -5.04 21.62 -15.70
CA GLN A 232 -5.42 20.26 -15.28
C GLN A 232 -4.51 19.72 -14.16
N LEU A 233 -3.20 20.02 -14.23
CA LEU A 233 -2.26 19.62 -13.18
C LEU A 233 -2.41 20.43 -11.89
N ALA A 234 -2.89 21.68 -11.96
CA ALA A 234 -3.19 22.48 -10.78
C ALA A 234 -4.31 21.86 -9.94
N HIS A 235 -5.26 21.16 -10.57
CA HIS A 235 -6.28 20.38 -9.86
C HIS A 235 -5.78 19.01 -9.39
N LEU A 236 -4.94 18.33 -10.18
CA LEU A 236 -4.48 16.98 -9.86
C LEU A 236 -3.45 16.95 -8.71
N ARG A 237 -2.50 17.91 -8.69
CA ARG A 237 -1.38 17.88 -7.74
C ARG A 237 -1.83 17.95 -6.28
N PRO A 238 -2.73 18.86 -5.86
CA PRO A 238 -3.20 18.91 -4.47
C PRO A 238 -3.87 17.60 -4.04
N THR A 239 -4.73 17.02 -4.90
CA THR A 239 -5.39 15.75 -4.64
C THR A 239 -4.39 14.60 -4.43
N LEU A 240 -3.39 14.48 -5.31
CA LEU A 240 -2.36 13.46 -5.15
C LEU A 240 -1.45 13.70 -3.93
N GLN A 241 -1.19 14.96 -3.58
CA GLN A 241 -0.45 15.30 -2.37
C GLN A 241 -1.23 14.92 -1.11
N GLN A 242 -2.55 15.14 -1.10
CA GLN A 242 -3.42 14.70 -0.01
C GLN A 242 -3.36 13.18 0.16
N TYR A 243 -3.58 12.42 -0.92
CA TYR A 243 -3.50 10.96 -0.86
C TYR A 243 -2.12 10.46 -0.42
N LYS A 244 -1.04 11.14 -0.82
CA LYS A 244 0.31 10.78 -0.34
C LYS A 244 0.49 11.05 1.15
N ARG A 245 -0.12 12.11 1.69
CA ARG A 245 -0.10 12.38 3.14
C ARG A 245 -0.88 11.32 3.91
N GLU A 246 -2.08 10.98 3.44
CA GLU A 246 -2.91 9.92 4.03
C GLU A 246 -2.18 8.57 4.01
N GLU A 247 -1.59 8.20 2.86
CA GLU A 247 -0.77 6.99 2.74
C GLU A 247 0.37 6.98 3.78
N ASN A 248 1.14 8.06 3.89
CA ASN A 248 2.25 8.16 4.83
C ASN A 248 1.78 8.07 6.30
N GLN A 249 0.60 8.61 6.63
CA GLN A 249 0.02 8.51 7.96
C GLN A 249 -0.35 7.06 8.30
N VAL A 250 -0.97 6.33 7.35
CA VAL A 250 -1.28 4.91 7.53
C VAL A 250 0.00 4.09 7.70
N LEU A 251 1.02 4.38 6.90
CA LEU A 251 2.32 3.72 6.99
C LEU A 251 3.00 3.92 8.34
N TRP A 252 2.92 5.12 8.90
CA TRP A 252 3.42 5.39 10.24
C TRP A 252 2.67 4.57 11.29
N LEU A 253 1.33 4.52 11.23
CA LEU A 253 0.53 3.68 12.14
C LEU A 253 0.90 2.20 12.06
N LEU A 254 1.12 1.68 10.84
CA LEU A 254 1.57 0.31 10.65
C LEU A 254 2.91 0.05 11.34
N ASP A 255 3.88 0.96 11.17
CA ASP A 255 5.20 0.84 11.78
C ASP A 255 5.13 0.83 13.31
N GLU A 256 4.38 1.75 13.91
CA GLU A 256 4.17 1.83 15.36
C GLU A 256 3.51 0.57 15.92
N ILE A 257 2.41 0.12 15.31
CA ILE A 257 1.66 -1.07 15.77
C ILE A 257 2.52 -2.33 15.64
N VAL A 258 3.26 -2.45 14.55
CA VAL A 258 4.18 -3.57 14.35
C VAL A 258 5.37 -3.49 15.32
N GLY A 259 5.84 -2.29 15.66
CA GLY A 259 6.77 -2.03 16.75
C GLY A 259 6.26 -2.55 18.09
N LEU A 260 5.01 -2.26 18.44
CA LEU A 260 4.37 -2.76 19.67
C LEU A 260 4.26 -4.29 19.69
N LEU A 261 3.92 -4.92 18.55
CA LEU A 261 3.92 -6.38 18.41
C LEU A 261 5.31 -6.98 18.65
N ARG A 262 6.39 -6.27 18.28
CA ARG A 262 7.77 -6.72 18.52
C ARG A 262 8.18 -6.59 20.00
N GLN A 263 7.66 -5.60 20.71
CA GLN A 263 7.99 -5.38 22.12
C GLN A 263 7.21 -6.32 23.05
N ASN A 264 5.98 -6.71 22.66
CA ASN A 264 5.13 -7.64 23.41
C ASN A 264 5.41 -9.13 23.10
N ARG A 265 6.71 -9.44 22.93
CA ARG A 265 7.27 -10.79 22.82
C ARG A 265 7.50 -11.37 24.21
#